data_AF-A0A7J7W2F3-F1
#
_entry.id   AF-A0A7J7W2F3-F1
#
_cell.length_a   1.000
_cell.length_b   1.000
_cell.length_c   1.000
_cell.angle_alpha   90.00
_cell.angle_beta   90.00
_cell.angle_gamma   90.00
#
_symmetry.space_group_name_H-M   'P 1'
#
loop_
_entity.id
_entity.type
_entity.pdbx_description
1 polymer ?
#
loop_
_entity_poly.entity_id
_entity_poly.type
_entity_poly.pdbx_seq_one_letter_code
_entity_poly.pdbx_strand_id
1 'polypeptide(L)'
;MVTAGHACTKKYTPEQVAMATVTALHRTVPAAVPGICFLSGGMSEEDATLNLNAINLCPLPKPWKLSFSYGRALQASALAAWSGKAANKKATQEAFMKRAVANCQAAKGKYTSTGSSGAASTQSLFTANYTY
;
A
#
# COMPACT_ATOMS: atom_id res chain seq x y z
N MET A 1 2.54 6.62 -5.18
CA MET A 1 3.81 5.93 -5.52
C MET A 1 4.05 6.09 -7.01
N VAL A 2 5.28 5.97 -7.48
CA VAL A 2 5.60 5.99 -8.92
C VAL A 2 5.51 4.56 -9.45
N THR A 3 4.43 4.26 -10.18
CA THR A 3 4.15 2.94 -10.74
C THR A 3 3.92 3.03 -12.24
N ALA A 4 3.98 1.90 -12.94
CA ALA A 4 3.48 1.82 -14.31
C ALA A 4 1.98 2.15 -14.36
N GLY A 5 1.51 2.63 -15.51
CA GLY A 5 0.08 2.85 -15.75
C GLY A 5 -0.72 1.55 -15.66
N HIS A 6 -2.00 1.64 -15.31
CA HIS A 6 -2.86 0.46 -15.10
C HIS A 6 -2.93 -0.48 -16.33
N ALA A 7 -2.98 0.09 -17.54
CA ALA A 7 -3.00 -0.66 -18.80
C ALA A 7 -1.61 -1.13 -19.28
N CYS A 8 -0.53 -0.87 -18.52
CA CYS A 8 0.80 -1.31 -18.89
C CYS A 8 0.90 -2.84 -18.79
N THR A 9 1.27 -3.49 -19.89
CA THR A 9 1.45 -4.94 -19.96
C THR A 9 2.72 -5.40 -19.24
N LYS A 10 3.76 -4.56 -19.21
CA LYS A 10 4.99 -4.84 -18.50
C LYS A 10 4.77 -4.71 -16.99
N LYS A 11 5.13 -5.76 -16.25
CA LYS A 11 5.11 -5.77 -14.78
C LYS A 11 6.48 -5.37 -14.24
N TYR A 12 6.45 -4.71 -13.08
CA TYR A 12 7.64 -4.20 -12.39
C TYR A 12 7.61 -4.70 -10.95
N THR A 13 8.80 -4.93 -10.39
CA THR A 13 8.91 -5.41 -9.00
C THR A 13 8.69 -4.27 -8.00
N PRO A 14 8.35 -4.58 -6.73
CA PRO A 14 8.26 -3.57 -5.68
C PRO A 14 9.55 -2.73 -5.52
N GLU A 15 10.72 -3.33 -5.73
CA GLU A 15 12.02 -2.64 -5.66
C GLU A 15 12.20 -1.62 -6.79
N GLN A 16 11.70 -1.92 -7.99
CA GLN A 16 11.71 -0.97 -9.11
C GLN A 16 10.76 0.21 -8.85
N VAL A 17 9.56 -0.08 -8.31
CA VAL A 17 8.61 0.94 -7.85
C VAL A 17 9.24 1.81 -6.75
N ALA A 18 9.94 1.18 -5.81
CA ALA A 18 10.63 1.86 -4.72
C ALA A 18 11.73 2.80 -5.22
N MET A 19 12.61 2.30 -6.10
CA MET A 19 13.68 3.09 -6.67
C MET A 19 13.14 4.30 -7.44
N ALA A 20 12.14 4.10 -8.30
CA ALA A 20 11.51 5.18 -9.05
C ALA A 20 10.84 6.20 -8.11
N THR A 21 10.14 5.72 -7.08
CA THR A 21 9.44 6.58 -6.11
C THR A 21 10.42 7.42 -5.31
N VAL A 22 11.42 6.81 -4.67
CA VAL A 22 12.39 7.54 -3.83
C VAL A 22 13.24 8.49 -4.66
N THR A 23 13.61 8.11 -5.90
CA THR A 23 14.31 9.02 -6.83
C THR A 23 13.49 10.25 -7.15
N ALA A 24 12.20 10.09 -7.45
CA ALA A 24 11.31 11.22 -7.75
C ALA A 24 11.16 12.16 -6.54
N LEU A 25 10.96 11.60 -5.34
CA LEU A 25 10.87 12.39 -4.11
C LEU A 25 12.16 13.14 -3.83
N HIS A 26 13.32 12.49 -3.98
CA HIS A 26 14.63 13.11 -3.77
C HIS A 26 14.90 14.29 -4.72
N ARG A 27 14.32 14.28 -5.91
CA ARG A 27 14.48 15.36 -6.90
C ARG A 27 13.53 16.53 -6.67
N THR A 28 12.54 16.41 -5.79
CA THR A 28 11.40 17.35 -5.76
C THR A 28 10.95 17.78 -4.36
N VAL A 29 11.12 16.95 -3.34
CA VAL A 29 10.64 17.23 -1.98
C VAL A 29 11.79 17.77 -1.13
N PRO A 30 11.68 18.94 -0.50
CA PRO A 30 12.69 19.42 0.44
C PRO A 30 12.78 18.56 1.71
N ALA A 31 13.98 18.44 2.30
CA ALA A 31 14.19 17.67 3.53
C ALA A 31 13.44 18.21 4.77
N ALA A 32 12.98 19.48 4.72
CA ALA A 32 12.18 20.09 5.79
C ALA A 32 10.77 19.50 5.92
N VAL A 33 10.28 18.78 4.90
CA VAL A 33 8.99 18.07 5.00
C VAL A 33 9.14 16.95 6.05
N PRO A 34 8.23 16.80 7.02
CA PRO A 34 8.42 15.81 8.09
C PRO A 34 8.10 14.37 7.64
N GLY A 35 7.23 14.21 6.65
CA GLY A 35 6.79 12.90 6.20
C GLY A 35 5.93 12.94 4.94
N ILE A 36 5.84 11.78 4.29
CA ILE A 36 5.06 11.56 3.08
C ILE A 36 4.18 10.34 3.34
N CYS A 37 2.87 10.53 3.25
CA CYS A 37 1.89 9.47 3.37
C CYS A 37 1.37 9.11 1.97
N PHE A 38 1.73 7.92 1.48
CA PHE A 38 1.31 7.50 0.15
C PHE A 38 -0.16 7.13 0.12
N LEU A 39 -0.85 7.53 -0.96
CA LEU A 39 -2.12 6.94 -1.36
C LEU A 39 -1.89 5.57 -2.00
N SER A 40 -2.85 4.66 -1.83
CA SER A 40 -2.82 3.31 -2.44
C SER A 40 -3.35 3.25 -3.87
N GLY A 41 -4.08 4.28 -4.33
CA GLY A 41 -4.64 4.28 -5.68
C GLY A 41 -5.55 3.07 -5.92
N GLY A 42 -5.39 2.40 -7.06
CA GLY A 42 -6.09 1.17 -7.43
C GLY A 42 -5.27 -0.12 -7.20
N MET A 43 -4.17 -0.04 -6.45
CA MET A 43 -3.38 -1.22 -6.09
C MET A 43 -4.21 -2.15 -5.21
N SER A 44 -3.92 -3.45 -5.27
CA SER A 44 -4.43 -4.40 -4.30
C SER A 44 -3.95 -4.04 -2.88
N GLU A 45 -4.60 -4.58 -1.85
CA GLU A 45 -4.15 -4.34 -0.48
C GLU A 45 -2.70 -4.80 -0.30
N GLU A 46 -2.38 -5.98 -0.83
CA GLU A 46 -1.06 -6.58 -0.73
C GLU A 46 0.01 -5.81 -1.50
N ASP A 47 -0.25 -5.44 -2.75
CA ASP A 47 0.71 -4.66 -3.56
C ASP A 47 1.04 -3.32 -2.91
N ALA A 48 0.04 -2.65 -2.32
CA ALA A 48 0.26 -1.39 -1.63
C ALA A 48 1.19 -1.54 -0.42
N THR A 49 1.12 -2.68 0.29
CA THR A 49 2.00 -2.98 1.42
C THR A 49 3.39 -3.40 0.96
N LEU A 50 3.50 -4.25 -0.06
CA LEU A 50 4.77 -4.67 -0.64
C LEU A 50 5.56 -3.48 -1.17
N ASN A 51 4.90 -2.60 -1.94
CA ASN A 51 5.53 -1.39 -2.46
C ASN A 51 5.97 -0.42 -1.35
N LEU A 52 5.14 -0.22 -0.31
CA LEU A 52 5.53 0.62 0.83
C LEU A 52 6.73 0.05 1.58
N ASN A 53 6.77 -1.27 1.76
CA ASN A 53 7.87 -1.96 2.40
C ASN A 53 9.17 -1.79 1.59
N ALA A 54 9.10 -2.02 0.28
CA ALA A 54 10.23 -1.84 -0.63
C ALA A 54 10.72 -0.39 -0.66
N ILE A 55 9.80 0.60 -0.61
CA ILE A 55 10.15 2.03 -0.50
C ILE A 55 10.96 2.30 0.77
N ASN A 56 10.56 1.74 1.90
CA ASN A 56 11.29 1.92 3.17
C ASN A 56 12.62 1.15 3.21
N LEU A 57 12.74 0.05 2.45
CA LEU A 57 13.98 -0.73 2.27
C LEU A 57 14.91 -0.20 1.18
N CYS A 58 14.45 0.75 0.35
CA CYS A 58 15.25 1.32 -0.74
C CYS A 58 16.58 1.87 -0.22
N PRO A 59 17.73 1.63 -0.88
CA PRO A 59 19.04 2.01 -0.36
C PRO A 59 19.32 3.53 -0.42
N LEU A 60 18.50 4.31 -1.13
CA LEU A 60 18.68 5.75 -1.23
C LEU A 60 18.37 6.49 0.09
N PRO A 61 18.98 7.66 0.36
CA PRO A 61 18.64 8.51 1.48
C PRO A 61 17.16 8.93 1.47
N LYS A 62 16.53 8.89 2.65
CA LYS A 62 15.12 9.22 2.86
C LYS A 62 15.00 10.11 4.12
N PRO A 63 15.20 11.43 4.00
CA PRO A 63 15.11 12.34 5.16
C PRO A 63 13.68 12.48 5.72
N TRP A 64 12.66 12.02 4.97
CA TRP A 64 11.25 12.02 5.38
C TRP A 64 10.84 10.70 6.03
N LYS A 65 9.87 10.74 6.94
CA LYS A 65 9.11 9.53 7.29
C LYS A 65 8.24 9.11 6.11
N LEU A 66 8.35 7.86 5.67
CA LEU A 66 7.57 7.32 4.54
C LEU A 66 6.51 6.35 5.06
N SER A 67 5.25 6.77 5.01
CA SER A 67 4.11 6.06 5.58
C SER A 67 2.95 5.94 4.58
N PHE A 68 1.79 5.50 5.04
CA PHE A 68 0.59 5.29 4.24
C PHE A 68 -0.56 6.19 4.67
N SER A 69 -1.38 6.59 3.69
CA SER A 69 -2.72 7.15 3.85
C SER A 69 -3.64 6.37 2.91
N TYR A 70 -4.11 5.21 3.39
CA TYR A 70 -4.81 4.22 2.57
C TYR A 70 -6.30 4.15 2.91
N GLY A 71 -7.13 4.29 1.87
CA GLY A 71 -8.55 3.91 1.90
C GLY A 71 -8.71 2.44 1.52
N ARG A 72 -8.90 2.17 0.22
CA ARG A 72 -9.20 0.81 -0.30
C ARG A 72 -8.21 -0.26 0.18
N ALA A 73 -6.90 0.02 0.12
CA ALA A 73 -5.86 -0.93 0.54
C ALA A 73 -5.85 -1.28 2.06
N LEU A 74 -6.67 -0.59 2.86
CA LEU A 74 -6.85 -0.86 4.29
C LEU A 74 -8.23 -1.46 4.60
N GLN A 75 -9.22 -1.21 3.74
CA GLN A 75 -10.64 -1.47 4.02
C GLN A 75 -11.26 -2.56 3.14
N ALA A 76 -10.68 -2.93 1.99
CA ALA A 76 -11.34 -3.81 1.03
C ALA A 76 -11.67 -5.19 1.64
N SER A 77 -10.71 -5.84 2.30
CA SER A 77 -10.97 -7.12 2.98
C SER A 77 -11.93 -6.96 4.16
N ALA A 78 -11.88 -5.83 4.87
CA ALA A 78 -12.78 -5.56 5.99
C ALA A 78 -14.23 -5.39 5.51
N LEU A 79 -14.47 -4.62 4.44
CA LEU A 79 -15.78 -4.42 3.83
C LEU A 79 -16.33 -5.74 3.27
N ALA A 80 -15.49 -6.55 2.63
CA ALA A 80 -15.86 -7.88 2.18
C ALA A 80 -16.29 -8.79 3.35
N ALA A 81 -15.50 -8.83 4.43
CA ALA A 81 -15.84 -9.59 5.63
C ALA A 81 -17.12 -9.09 6.31
N TRP A 82 -17.36 -7.78 6.30
CA TRP A 82 -18.56 -7.18 6.88
C TRP A 82 -19.82 -7.61 6.13
N SER A 83 -19.82 -7.51 4.80
CA SER A 83 -20.98 -7.83 3.95
C SER A 83 -22.28 -7.12 4.39
N GLY A 84 -22.19 -5.95 5.04
CA GLY A 84 -23.33 -5.20 5.56
C GLY A 84 -24.03 -5.81 6.79
N LYS A 85 -23.52 -6.91 7.37
CA LYS A 85 -24.18 -7.63 8.45
C LYS A 85 -23.57 -7.29 9.80
N ALA A 86 -24.37 -6.82 10.76
CA ALA A 86 -23.91 -6.48 12.10
C ALA A 86 -23.25 -7.67 12.84
N ALA A 87 -23.71 -8.90 12.57
CA ALA A 87 -23.12 -10.12 13.10
C ALA A 87 -21.64 -10.31 12.73
N ASN A 88 -21.18 -9.71 11.62
CA ASN A 88 -19.81 -9.86 11.13
C ASN A 88 -18.83 -8.83 11.70
N LYS A 89 -19.22 -8.07 12.74
CA LYS A 89 -18.40 -7.01 13.35
C LYS A 89 -16.98 -7.50 13.70
N LYS A 90 -16.87 -8.67 14.33
CA LYS A 90 -15.58 -9.23 14.74
C LYS A 90 -14.69 -9.56 13.54
N ALA A 91 -15.21 -10.30 12.57
CA ALA A 91 -14.47 -10.65 11.35
C ALA A 91 -14.01 -9.41 10.56
N THR A 92 -14.84 -8.36 10.54
CA THR A 92 -14.52 -7.06 9.92
C THR A 92 -13.33 -6.39 10.60
N GLN A 93 -13.36 -6.31 11.95
CA GLN A 93 -12.31 -5.70 12.74
C GLN A 93 -10.99 -6.48 12.63
N GLU A 94 -11.05 -7.82 12.63
CA GLU A 94 -9.89 -8.68 12.45
C GLU A 94 -9.24 -8.50 11.07
N ALA A 95 -10.05 -8.46 10.00
CA ALA A 95 -9.56 -8.22 8.65
C ALA A 95 -8.90 -6.83 8.51
N PHE A 96 -9.53 -5.78 9.06
CA PHE A 96 -8.96 -4.44 9.08
C PHE A 96 -7.63 -4.40 9.86
N MET A 97 -7.60 -4.99 11.06
CA MET A 97 -6.41 -4.99 11.91
C MET A 97 -5.25 -5.72 11.23
N LYS A 98 -5.51 -6.85 10.54
CA LYS A 98 -4.48 -7.55 9.77
C LYS A 98 -3.81 -6.62 8.76
N ARG A 99 -4.60 -5.83 8.01
CA ARG A 99 -4.05 -4.86 7.03
C ARG A 99 -3.35 -3.68 7.71
N ALA A 100 -3.88 -3.17 8.80
CA ALA A 100 -3.24 -2.09 9.55
C ALA A 100 -1.89 -2.51 10.14
N VAL A 101 -1.78 -3.71 10.73
CA VAL A 101 -0.49 -4.25 11.21
C VAL A 101 0.50 -4.42 10.06
N ALA A 102 0.06 -5.01 8.94
CA ALA A 102 0.89 -5.21 7.76
C ALA A 102 1.48 -3.88 7.24
N ASN A 103 0.64 -2.85 7.08
CA ASN A 103 1.07 -1.52 6.65
C ASN A 103 1.98 -0.82 7.67
N CYS A 104 1.73 -0.99 8.97
CA CYS A 104 2.61 -0.49 10.04
C CYS A 104 4.00 -1.14 10.01
N GLN A 105 4.10 -2.44 9.68
CA GLN A 105 5.40 -3.10 9.48
C GLN A 105 6.07 -2.64 8.19
N ALA A 106 5.31 -2.45 7.12
CA ALA A 106 5.83 -1.96 5.84
C ALA A 106 6.38 -0.53 5.93
N ALA A 107 5.73 0.35 6.69
CA ALA A 107 6.22 1.69 7.00
C ALA A 107 7.55 1.69 7.79
N LYS A 108 7.93 0.54 8.38
CA LYS A 108 9.21 0.34 9.08
C LYS A 108 10.22 -0.47 8.25
N GLY A 109 9.86 -0.90 7.04
CA GLY A 109 10.68 -1.82 6.23
C GLY A 109 10.79 -3.23 6.83
N LYS A 110 9.82 -3.66 7.64
CA LYS A 110 9.84 -4.93 8.38
C LYS A 110 8.74 -5.91 7.95
N TYR A 111 7.99 -5.56 6.92
CA TYR A 111 6.94 -6.44 6.44
C TYR A 111 7.55 -7.59 5.64
N THR A 112 7.25 -8.81 6.05
CA THR A 112 7.54 -10.03 5.31
C THR A 112 6.21 -10.62 4.86
N SER A 113 6.03 -10.77 3.55
CA SER A 113 4.86 -11.49 3.04
C SER A 113 5.04 -12.98 3.36
N THR A 114 4.06 -13.57 4.02
CA THR A 114 4.10 -14.99 4.40
C THR A 114 3.56 -15.91 3.30
N GLY A 115 3.33 -15.39 2.08
CA GLY A 115 2.75 -16.14 0.96
C GLY A 115 1.25 -16.45 1.10
N SER A 116 0.67 -16.27 2.30
CA SER A 116 -0.74 -16.54 2.63
C SER A 116 -1.58 -15.27 2.61
N SER A 117 -1.53 -14.53 1.49
CA SER A 117 -2.36 -13.34 1.27
C SER A 117 -3.69 -13.80 0.67
N GLY A 118 -4.78 -13.63 1.41
CA GLY A 118 -6.11 -14.12 0.99
C GLY A 118 -6.55 -13.46 -0.32
N ALA A 119 -7.37 -14.15 -1.12
CA ALA A 119 -7.75 -13.70 -2.47
C ALA A 119 -8.31 -12.27 -2.51
N ALA A 120 -9.02 -11.81 -1.48
CA ALA A 120 -9.52 -10.43 -1.40
C ALA A 120 -8.39 -9.39 -1.32
N SER A 121 -7.26 -9.73 -0.70
CA SER A 121 -6.12 -8.81 -0.52
C SER A 121 -5.26 -8.63 -1.77
N THR A 122 -5.35 -9.56 -2.73
CA THR A 122 -4.57 -9.56 -3.98
C THR A 122 -5.37 -9.05 -5.18
N GLN A 123 -6.68 -8.83 -5.02
CA GLN A 123 -7.52 -8.27 -6.07
C GLN A 123 -7.17 -6.81 -6.35
N SER A 124 -7.11 -6.43 -7.63
CA SER A 124 -6.97 -5.03 -8.00
C SER A 124 -8.19 -4.25 -7.51
N LEU A 125 -7.91 -3.12 -6.86
CA LEU A 125 -8.93 -2.23 -6.33
C LEU A 125 -9.21 -1.05 -7.28
N PHE A 126 -8.75 -1.14 -8.52
CA PHE A 126 -8.94 -0.11 -9.53
C PHE A 126 -10.41 -0.02 -9.95
N THR A 127 -10.86 1.21 -10.18
CA THR A 127 -12.18 1.50 -10.74
C THR A 127 -11.98 2.57 -11.80
N ALA A 128 -12.39 2.28 -13.04
CA ALA A 128 -12.29 3.24 -14.13
C ALA A 128 -13.12 4.49 -13.81
N ASN A 129 -12.57 5.67 -14.10
CA ASN A 129 -13.21 6.98 -13.86
C ASN A 129 -13.61 7.25 -12.40
N TYR A 130 -12.88 6.67 -11.43
CA TYR A 130 -13.09 6.96 -10.01
C TYR A 130 -12.81 8.44 -9.69
N THR A 131 -13.77 9.11 -9.06
CA THR A 131 -13.64 10.47 -8.52
C THR A 131 -13.53 10.40 -7.00
N TYR A 132 -12.56 11.14 -6.45
CA TYR A 132 -12.27 11.18 -5.01
C TYR A 132 -13.18 12.16 -4.27
#